data_AF-D2EBA0-F1
#
_entry.id   AF-D2EBA0-F1
#
_cell.length_a   1.000
_cell.length_b   1.000
_cell.length_c   1.000
_cell.angle_alpha   90.00
_cell.angle_beta   90.00
_cell.angle_gamma   90.00
#
_symmetry.space_group_name_H-M   'P 1'
#
loop_
_entity.id
_entity.type
_entity.pdbx_description
1 polymer ?
#
loop_
_entity_poly.entity_id
_entity_poly.type
_entity_poly.pdbx_seq_one_letter_code
_entity_poly.pdbx_strand_id
1 'polypeptide(L)'
;ENFNAFQSIDMEPDRKFKCYAHCLLSNLKYLNTFSGKFDIEDFKQQDGIEDEDVAVIAKCKKLYDNINDPCEYGFNILQCILMFEPTE
;
A
#
# COMPACT_ATOMS: atom_id res chain seq x y z
N GLU A 1 -38.65 -8.92 7.31
CA GLU A 1 -37.58 -8.12 7.96
C GLU A 1 -36.35 -8.18 7.05
N ASN A 2 -35.89 -7.03 6.58
CA ASN A 2 -34.90 -6.93 5.52
C ASN A 2 -33.50 -6.89 6.15
N PHE A 3 -32.85 -8.05 6.29
CA PHE A 3 -31.50 -8.14 6.81
C PHE A 3 -30.50 -7.88 5.68
N ASN A 4 -30.20 -6.60 5.41
CA ASN A 4 -29.00 -6.24 4.64
C ASN A 4 -27.77 -6.47 5.52
N ALA A 5 -27.36 -7.73 5.68
CA ALA A 5 -26.17 -8.15 6.42
C ALA A 5 -24.84 -7.72 5.77
N PHE A 6 -24.90 -6.99 4.66
CA PHE A 6 -23.73 -6.47 3.94
C PHE A 6 -23.33 -5.05 4.39
N GLN A 7 -24.10 -4.43 5.28
CA GLN A 7 -23.73 -3.14 5.84
C GLN A 7 -22.76 -3.37 7.02
N SER A 8 -21.49 -3.08 6.75
CA SER A 8 -20.37 -2.95 7.70
C SER A 8 -20.01 -4.22 8.50
N ILE A 9 -19.34 -5.17 7.86
CA ILE A 9 -18.27 -5.87 8.57
C ILE A 9 -17.04 -4.99 8.38
N ASP A 10 -16.72 -4.19 9.39
CA ASP A 10 -15.43 -3.50 9.50
C ASP A 10 -14.38 -4.60 9.75
N MET A 11 -14.07 -5.36 8.70
CA MET A 11 -13.13 -6.48 8.76
C MET A 11 -11.73 -5.88 8.76
N GLU A 12 -11.32 -5.39 9.92
CA GLU A 12 -9.92 -5.07 10.17
C GLU A 12 -9.09 -6.32 9.85
N PRO A 13 -8.22 -6.26 8.82
CA PRO A 13 -7.43 -7.42 8.44
C PRO A 13 -6.56 -7.85 9.61
N ASP A 14 -6.36 -9.17 9.73
CA ASP A 14 -5.50 -9.68 10.78
C ASP A 14 -4.06 -9.17 10.62
N ARG A 15 -3.33 -9.10 11.75
CA ARG A 15 -1.95 -8.61 11.75
C ARG A 15 -1.02 -9.39 10.83
N LYS A 16 -1.22 -10.71 10.67
CA LYS A 16 -0.38 -11.53 9.79
C LYS A 16 -0.58 -11.10 8.34
N PHE A 17 -1.81 -10.81 7.94
CA PHE A 17 -2.12 -10.28 6.61
C PHE A 17 -1.48 -8.90 6.40
N LYS A 18 -1.59 -7.99 7.38
CA LYS A 18 -0.93 -6.68 7.29
C LYS A 18 0.59 -6.81 7.13
N CYS A 19 1.22 -7.69 7.90
CA CYS A 19 2.65 -7.95 7.79
C CYS A 19 3.02 -8.70 6.49
N TYR A 20 2.13 -9.54 5.96
CA TYR A 20 2.32 -10.16 4.65
C TYR A 20 2.36 -9.11 3.54
N ALA A 21 1.49 -8.10 3.57
CA ALA A 21 1.53 -6.97 2.63
C ALA A 21 2.89 -6.23 2.69
N HIS A 22 3.39 -5.93 3.90
CA HIS A 22 4.72 -5.36 4.07
C HIS A 22 5.83 -6.25 3.49
N CYS A 23 5.76 -7.55 3.74
CA CYS A 23 6.73 -8.53 3.22
C CYS A 23 6.69 -8.60 1.69
N LEU A 24 5.49 -8.60 1.09
CA LEU A 24 5.31 -8.59 -0.36
C LEU A 24 5.98 -7.36 -0.99
N LEU A 25 5.68 -6.16 -0.49
CA LEU A 25 6.25 -4.92 -1.01
C LEU A 25 7.78 -4.85 -0.83
N SER A 26 8.30 -5.38 0.29
CA SER A 26 9.74 -5.51 0.51
C SER A 26 10.39 -6.49 -0.49
N ASN A 27 9.75 -7.64 -0.76
CA ASN A 27 10.27 -8.65 -1.69
C ASN A 27 10.27 -8.16 -3.14
N LEU A 28 9.31 -7.31 -3.50
CA LEU A 28 9.27 -6.60 -4.78
C LEU A 28 10.29 -5.45 -4.84
N LYS A 29 11.04 -5.19 -3.76
CA LYS A 29 11.99 -4.08 -3.61
C LYS A 29 11.33 -2.71 -3.79
N TYR A 30 10.05 -2.60 -3.45
CA TYR A 30 9.32 -1.34 -3.47
C TYR A 30 9.54 -0.51 -2.20
N LEU A 31 9.95 -1.18 -1.12
CA LEU A 31 10.28 -0.53 0.14
C LEU A 31 11.79 -0.44 0.30
N ASN A 32 12.25 0.70 0.81
CA ASN A 32 13.63 0.88 1.22
C ASN A 32 13.94 -0.07 2.39
N THR A 33 15.01 -0.85 2.25
CA THR A 33 15.41 -1.89 3.21
C THR A 33 15.66 -1.36 4.63
N PHE A 34 16.09 -0.11 4.78
CA PHE A 34 16.42 0.48 6.07
C PHE A 34 15.22 1.17 6.73
N SER A 35 14.44 1.92 5.95
CA SER A 35 13.31 2.68 6.48
C SER A 35 12.00 1.87 6.53
N GLY A 36 11.89 0.81 5.74
CA GLY A 36 10.65 0.04 5.56
C GLY A 36 9.56 0.83 4.83
N LYS A 37 9.91 1.96 4.20
CA LYS A 37 8.99 2.87 3.50
C LYS A 37 9.35 2.99 2.02
N PHE A 38 8.39 3.42 1.22
CA PHE A 38 8.64 3.73 -0.19
C PHE A 38 9.71 4.81 -0.34
N ASP A 39 10.65 4.53 -1.23
CA ASP A 39 11.57 5.50 -1.83
C ASP A 39 11.13 5.69 -3.28
N ILE A 40 10.62 6.89 -3.59
CA ILE A 40 10.05 7.20 -4.90
C ILE A 40 11.13 7.19 -5.98
N GLU A 41 12.34 7.62 -5.65
CA GLU A 41 13.44 7.72 -6.60
C GLU A 41 13.95 6.32 -6.98
N ASP A 42 14.03 5.41 -6.00
CA ASP A 42 14.38 4.01 -6.25
C ASP A 42 13.26 3.28 -7.01
N PHE A 43 11.99 3.56 -6.69
CA PHE A 43 10.84 2.95 -7.38
C PHE A 43 10.79 3.34 -8.85
N LYS A 44 11.03 4.62 -9.18
CA LYS A 44 11.05 5.13 -10.55
C LYS A 44 12.11 4.48 -11.45
N GLN A 45 13.18 3.94 -10.87
CA GLN A 45 14.27 3.30 -11.61
C GLN A 45 13.99 1.83 -11.97
N GLN A 46 12.87 1.27 -11.53
CA GLN A 46 12.54 -0.13 -11.80
C GLN A 46 11.97 -0.32 -13.20
N ASP A 47 12.35 -1.43 -13.85
CA ASP A 47 11.87 -1.76 -15.19
C ASP A 47 10.34 -1.92 -15.19
N GLY A 48 9.68 -1.24 -16.13
CA GLY A 48 8.24 -1.34 -16.33
C GLY A 48 7.39 -0.45 -15.42
N ILE A 49 7.99 0.47 -14.66
CA ILE A 49 7.27 1.51 -13.90
C ILE A 49 7.03 2.72 -14.79
N GLU A 50 5.76 3.11 -14.91
CA GLU A 50 5.34 4.30 -15.66
C GLU A 50 5.18 5.52 -14.74
N ASP A 51 5.14 6.72 -15.31
CA ASP A 51 4.97 7.96 -14.53
C ASP A 51 3.64 7.97 -13.75
N GLU A 52 2.62 7.28 -14.24
CA GLU A 52 1.31 7.11 -13.58
C GLU A 52 1.42 6.26 -12.31
N ASP A 53 2.19 5.17 -12.35
CA ASP A 53 2.47 4.34 -11.17
C ASP A 53 3.18 5.17 -10.09
N VAL A 54 4.17 5.98 -10.51
CA VAL A 54 4.91 6.88 -9.61
C VAL A 54 3.96 7.90 -8.97
N ALA A 55 3.02 8.45 -9.73
CA ALA A 55 2.04 9.40 -9.21
C ALA A 55 1.11 8.77 -8.16
N VAL A 56 0.64 7.54 -8.39
CA VAL A 56 -0.17 6.77 -7.42
C VAL A 56 0.62 6.53 -6.14
N ILE A 57 1.85 6.02 -6.25
CA ILE A 57 2.72 5.76 -5.09
C ILE A 57 3.03 7.03 -4.32
N ALA A 58 3.35 8.15 -4.99
CA ALA A 58 3.61 9.42 -4.32
C ALA A 58 2.40 9.90 -3.49
N LYS A 59 1.19 9.71 -4.03
CA LYS A 59 -0.07 10.05 -3.36
C LYS A 59 -0.30 9.16 -2.14
N CYS A 60 -0.13 7.84 -2.30
CA CYS A 60 -0.26 6.87 -1.21
C CYS A 60 0.78 7.10 -0.12
N LYS A 61 2.05 7.30 -0.48
CA LYS A 61 3.10 7.63 0.48
C LYS A 61 2.73 8.86 1.29
N LYS A 62 2.30 9.96 0.64
CA LYS A 62 1.90 11.20 1.34
C LYS A 62 0.80 10.98 2.39
N LEU A 63 -0.16 10.09 2.11
CA LEU A 63 -1.27 9.80 3.03
C LEU A 63 -0.81 9.04 4.28
N TYR A 64 0.19 8.17 4.15
CA TYR A 64 0.54 7.19 5.19
C TYR A 64 1.99 7.29 5.70
N ASP A 65 2.75 8.31 5.29
CA ASP A 65 4.18 8.45 5.64
C ASP A 65 4.41 8.63 7.15
N ASN A 66 3.39 9.03 7.90
CA ASN A 66 3.44 9.16 9.36
C ASN A 66 3.24 7.82 10.11
N ILE A 67 2.88 6.74 9.42
CA ILE A 67 2.74 5.41 10.03
C ILE A 67 4.13 4.84 10.32
N ASN A 68 4.34 4.41 11.57
CA ASN A 68 5.62 3.84 12.02
C ASN A 68 5.60 2.32 12.11
N ASP A 69 4.43 1.70 12.33
CA ASP A 69 4.33 0.24 12.31
C ASP A 69 4.50 -0.25 10.85
N PRO A 70 5.50 -1.11 10.56
CA PRO A 70 5.77 -1.52 9.19
C PRO A 70 4.63 -2.32 8.55
N CYS A 71 3.90 -3.10 9.35
CA CYS A 71 2.79 -3.92 8.86
C CYS A 71 1.57 -3.04 8.54
N GLU A 72 1.24 -2.09 9.41
CA GLU A 72 0.20 -1.09 9.13
C GLU A 72 0.58 -0.25 7.92
N TYR A 73 1.84 0.19 7.82
CA TYR A 73 2.30 0.96 6.66
C TYR A 73 2.17 0.15 5.36
N GLY A 74 2.71 -1.07 5.33
CA GLY A 74 2.67 -1.93 4.15
C GLY A 74 1.24 -2.25 3.70
N PHE A 75 0.35 -2.52 4.65
CA PHE A 75 -1.07 -2.76 4.36
C PHE A 75 -1.76 -1.51 3.80
N ASN A 76 -1.63 -0.35 4.46
CA ASN A 76 -2.27 0.88 4.02
C ASN A 76 -1.78 1.32 2.64
N ILE A 77 -0.48 1.15 2.35
CA ILE A 77 0.03 1.44 1.01
C ILE A 77 -0.53 0.45 -0.02
N LEU A 78 -0.50 -0.86 0.24
CA LEU A 78 -1.04 -1.86 -0.69
C LEU A 78 -2.53 -1.59 -0.98
N GLN A 79 -3.31 -1.31 0.06
CA GLN A 79 -4.72 -0.97 -0.08
C GLN A 79 -4.91 0.30 -0.92
N CYS A 80 -4.10 1.33 -0.67
CA CYS A 80 -4.14 2.57 -1.44
C CYS A 80 -3.87 2.33 -2.93
N ILE A 81 -2.83 1.58 -3.26
CA ILE A 81 -2.49 1.23 -4.65
C ILE A 81 -3.65 0.50 -5.33
N LEU A 82 -4.24 -0.48 -4.66
CA LEU A 82 -5.34 -1.28 -5.22
C LEU A 82 -6.67 -0.49 -5.35
N MET A 83 -6.87 0.56 -4.55
CA MET A 83 -8.07 1.39 -4.58
C MET A 83 -7.94 2.59 -5.53
N PHE A 84 -6.72 2.99 -5.89
CA PHE A 84 -6.50 3.98 -6.94
C PHE A 84 -6.58 3.29 -8.30
N GLU A 85 -7.77 3.30 -8.91
CA GLU A 85 -7.88 3.06 -10.35
C GLU A 85 -7.30 4.27 -11.10
N PRO A 86 -6.34 4.07 -12.03
CA PRO A 86 -5.93 5.14 -12.92
C PRO A 86 -7.14 5.55 -13.76
N THR A 87 -7.55 6.81 -13.64
CA THR A 87 -8.56 7.37 -14.53
C THR A 87 -7.91 7.60 -15.88
N GLU A 88 -8.42 6.90 -16.91
CA GLU A 88 -8.10 7.12 -18.34
C GLU A 88 -8.12 8.61 -18.75
#